data_AF-A0A142Y3D8-F1
#
_entry.id   AF-A0A142Y3D8-F1
#
_cell.length_a   1.000
_cell.length_b   1.000
_cell.length_c   1.000
_cell.angle_alpha   90.00
_cell.angle_beta   90.00
_cell.angle_gamma   90.00
#
_symmetry.space_group_name_H-M   'P 1'
#
loop_
_entity.id
_entity.type
_entity.pdbx_description
1 polymer ?
#
loop_
_entity_poly.entity_id
_entity_poly.type
_entity_poly.pdbx_seq_one_letter_code
_entity_poly.pdbx_strand_id
1 'polypeptide(L)'
;MKLFIRCTVTIALFLSSWAQAQEQKPTANAHQAFTKELENQLTRGRRLAIVIGIDAYQTRPLKCCVKDAKLLAATLRDRCGYDPDGILEMTDQQENPALRPTLVNLRREIRQFLSNATSKDTILISFSGHGGLWTEGTILNPKRIGFVCPIDFDGERAKETSLTIDDLRTMLQECLAAQKLLVLDSCHSGGGGITSGFTITENVDQTFQKAQGLITFAACRRDEVSSEDREVGHGAFTLSFVRGLEGQADFDQNRIVDSDELYRHVLAEVPAHVSALFPGRNQTPIRVIGHDVVGVFALAPVLAKPKITAALARLRPGEVVKNSLGMSLVLLPRSSYIKGSAKSEYKRHPNESLRAVIISKRLLMGTHEVTQSEFELVMGYNPSYHAPDGEGATEVGDLRTGRFPVEQVSWLNAFEFCKKLTERPEEVSAGRVYRLPTESEWEFACRAGSVSAFSTGQVIDGEQANIRCDQPYWYARRGEWMGRTQMVGRHAPNLFGLYDMHGNVTEWCYDNYREEPMGLNLSSIYDTDDDPGALLEKMHQLLTTPISTSFTVENKQRMWSDATDPTGPVSGNSKVIRGGSYLSDVGQCRSASRRAQSPGYTHKALGFRVVCEQSNISR
;
A
#
# COMPACT_ATOMS: atom_id res chain seq x y z
N MET A 1 -33.31 55.41 -3.76
CA MET A 1 -33.95 54.45 -4.70
C MET A 1 -33.09 54.03 -5.90
N LYS A 2 -32.14 54.85 -6.41
CA LYS A 2 -31.25 54.43 -7.52
C LYS A 2 -30.02 53.58 -7.10
N LEU A 3 -29.68 53.52 -5.81
CA LEU A 3 -28.56 52.72 -5.30
C LEU A 3 -28.94 51.25 -5.01
N PHE A 4 -30.22 50.97 -4.75
CA PHE A 4 -30.71 49.62 -4.42
C PHE A 4 -30.95 48.73 -5.64
N ILE A 5 -31.16 49.32 -6.83
CA ILE A 5 -31.42 48.58 -8.08
C ILE A 5 -30.10 48.12 -8.76
N ARG A 6 -28.95 48.74 -8.44
CA ARG A 6 -27.65 48.33 -8.98
C ARG A 6 -27.04 47.12 -8.25
N CYS A 7 -27.32 46.92 -6.97
CA CYS A 7 -26.80 45.77 -6.23
C CYS A 7 -27.51 44.45 -6.59
N THR A 8 -28.80 44.47 -6.92
CA THR A 8 -29.56 43.27 -7.27
C THR A 8 -29.24 42.71 -8.66
N VAL A 9 -28.93 43.58 -9.65
CA VAL A 9 -28.53 43.12 -10.99
C VAL A 9 -27.10 42.57 -11.01
N THR A 10 -26.21 43.09 -10.15
CA THR A 10 -24.82 42.61 -10.07
C THR A 10 -24.76 41.25 -9.35
N ILE A 11 -25.60 41.02 -8.35
CA ILE A 11 -25.68 39.73 -7.65
C ILE A 11 -26.34 38.65 -8.54
N ALA A 12 -27.30 39.00 -9.39
CA ALA A 12 -27.91 38.05 -10.33
C ALA A 12 -26.95 37.60 -11.45
N LEU A 13 -26.04 38.47 -11.92
CA LEU A 13 -25.02 38.11 -12.92
C LEU A 13 -23.83 37.34 -12.31
N PHE A 14 -23.55 37.52 -11.02
CA PHE A 14 -22.57 36.68 -10.31
C PHE A 14 -23.12 35.27 -10.00
N LEU A 15 -24.42 35.15 -9.69
CA LEU A 15 -25.06 33.86 -9.42
C LEU A 15 -25.26 33.00 -10.68
N SER A 16 -25.40 33.59 -11.87
CA SER A 16 -25.43 32.82 -13.12
C SER A 16 -24.05 32.31 -13.55
N SER A 17 -22.97 33.05 -13.25
CA SER A 17 -21.60 32.58 -13.51
C SER A 17 -21.09 31.53 -12.50
N TRP A 18 -21.57 31.59 -11.25
CA TRP A 18 -21.25 30.60 -10.21
C TRP A 18 -21.99 29.28 -10.42
N ALA A 19 -23.18 29.28 -11.02
CA ALA A 19 -23.89 28.08 -11.43
C ALA A 19 -23.30 27.39 -12.68
N GLN A 20 -22.40 28.06 -13.42
CA GLN A 20 -21.66 27.51 -14.56
C GLN A 20 -20.21 27.15 -14.24
N ALA A 21 -19.74 27.47 -13.03
CA ALA A 21 -18.41 27.11 -12.54
C ALA A 21 -18.41 25.90 -11.60
N GLN A 22 -19.58 25.35 -11.25
CA GLN A 22 -19.71 24.01 -10.67
C GLN A 22 -20.03 23.00 -11.78
N GLU A 23 -19.22 21.94 -11.83
CA GLU A 23 -19.32 20.78 -12.72
C GLU A 23 -19.13 21.04 -14.22
N GLN A 24 -17.86 21.20 -14.63
CA GLN A 24 -17.38 20.32 -15.69
C GLN A 24 -16.50 19.26 -15.05
N LYS A 25 -17.10 18.10 -14.72
CA LYS A 25 -16.34 16.86 -14.66
C LYS A 25 -15.54 16.78 -15.96
N PRO A 26 -14.22 16.52 -15.94
CA PRO A 26 -13.47 16.34 -17.16
C PRO A 26 -14.22 15.29 -17.99
N THR A 27 -14.62 15.68 -19.21
CA THR A 27 -15.27 14.74 -20.12
C THR A 27 -14.36 13.53 -20.30
N ALA A 28 -14.92 12.34 -20.52
CA ALA A 28 -14.11 11.13 -20.76
C ALA A 28 -13.03 11.35 -21.84
N ASN A 29 -13.30 12.24 -22.81
CA ASN A 29 -12.36 12.68 -23.84
C ASN A 29 -11.17 13.51 -23.32
N ALA A 30 -11.37 14.38 -22.32
CA ALA A 30 -10.30 15.19 -21.73
C ALA A 30 -9.35 14.35 -20.88
N HIS A 31 -9.90 13.40 -20.10
CA HIS A 31 -9.10 12.46 -19.32
C HIS A 31 -8.28 11.52 -20.23
N GLN A 32 -8.90 10.96 -21.28
CA GLN A 32 -8.16 10.16 -22.28
C GLN A 32 -7.07 10.96 -23.00
N ALA A 33 -7.32 12.23 -23.35
CA ALA A 33 -6.31 13.08 -23.97
C ALA A 33 -5.12 13.36 -23.03
N PHE A 34 -5.39 13.57 -21.74
CA PHE A 34 -4.36 13.77 -20.72
C PHE A 34 -3.53 12.51 -20.48
N THR A 35 -4.17 11.35 -20.30
CA THR A 35 -3.45 10.06 -20.16
C THR A 35 -2.57 9.78 -21.37
N LYS A 36 -3.07 10.04 -22.58
CA LYS A 36 -2.28 9.87 -23.82
C LYS A 36 -1.06 10.80 -23.88
N GLU A 37 -1.16 12.01 -23.35
CA GLU A 37 -0.02 12.92 -23.24
C GLU A 37 1.04 12.37 -22.27
N LEU A 38 0.63 11.81 -21.12
CA LEU A 38 1.55 11.15 -20.19
C LEU A 38 2.21 9.90 -20.78
N GLU A 39 1.47 9.08 -21.52
CA GLU A 39 2.02 7.93 -22.27
C GLU A 39 3.08 8.38 -23.28
N ASN A 40 2.82 9.48 -24.00
CA ASN A 40 3.80 10.06 -24.91
C ASN A 40 5.05 10.52 -24.17
N GLN A 41 4.93 11.17 -23.01
CA GLN A 41 6.08 11.57 -22.21
C GLN A 41 6.95 10.37 -21.78
N LEU A 42 6.36 9.22 -21.45
CA LEU A 42 7.11 8.01 -21.10
C LEU A 42 7.91 7.44 -22.27
N THR A 43 7.44 7.63 -23.52
CA THR A 43 7.95 6.95 -24.71
C THR A 43 8.71 7.86 -25.68
N ARG A 44 8.74 9.18 -25.43
CA ARG A 44 9.30 10.19 -26.35
C ARG A 44 10.82 10.12 -26.54
N GLY A 45 11.56 9.62 -25.55
CA GLY A 45 13.02 9.55 -25.56
C GLY A 45 13.57 8.59 -24.51
N ARG A 46 14.89 8.58 -24.32
CA ARG A 46 15.54 7.70 -23.34
C ARG A 46 15.29 8.23 -21.94
N ARG A 47 15.20 7.30 -20.99
CA ARG A 47 15.09 7.60 -19.56
C ARG A 47 16.38 7.16 -18.90
N LEU A 48 17.14 8.14 -18.41
CA LEU A 48 18.52 7.98 -17.97
C LEU A 48 18.62 8.36 -16.49
N ALA A 49 19.46 7.67 -15.72
CA ALA A 49 19.62 7.97 -14.30
C ALA A 49 21.07 7.96 -13.84
N ILE A 50 21.37 8.80 -12.86
CA ILE A 50 22.55 8.70 -12.01
C ILE A 50 22.04 8.47 -10.59
N VAL A 51 22.44 7.36 -9.96
CA VAL A 51 22.05 7.00 -8.60
C VAL A 51 23.28 6.90 -7.73
N ILE A 52 23.35 7.78 -6.73
CA ILE A 52 24.52 7.98 -5.88
C ILE A 52 24.15 7.53 -4.46
N GLY A 53 24.94 6.63 -3.89
CA GLY A 53 24.77 6.13 -2.53
C GLY A 53 26.11 6.04 -1.80
N ILE A 54 26.23 6.68 -0.64
CA ILE A 54 27.50 6.75 0.10
C ILE A 54 27.29 6.33 1.56
N ASP A 55 27.89 5.22 1.96
CA ASP A 55 27.88 4.76 3.35
C ASP A 55 29.21 5.04 4.07
N ALA A 56 30.34 4.78 3.40
CA ALA A 56 31.68 4.75 4.01
C ALA A 56 32.35 6.13 4.21
N TYR A 57 31.66 7.05 4.88
CA TYR A 57 32.26 8.33 5.31
C TYR A 57 33.33 8.13 6.38
N GLN A 58 34.43 8.89 6.29
CA GLN A 58 35.50 8.85 7.30
C GLN A 58 35.00 9.20 8.70
N THR A 59 34.06 10.15 8.78
CA THR A 59 33.36 10.51 10.00
C THR A 59 31.87 10.18 9.84
N ARG A 60 31.32 9.40 10.79
CA ARG A 60 29.90 9.00 10.85
C ARG A 60 29.43 8.18 9.63
N PRO A 61 29.84 6.91 9.51
CA PRO A 61 29.35 6.05 8.44
C PRO A 61 27.83 5.86 8.51
N LEU A 62 27.20 5.79 7.34
CA LEU A 62 25.80 5.40 7.16
C LEU A 62 25.70 3.91 6.83
N LYS A 63 24.49 3.36 6.76
CA LYS A 63 24.28 1.92 6.54
C LYS A 63 23.31 1.59 5.41
N CYS A 64 22.48 2.54 5.00
CA CYS A 64 21.40 2.29 4.05
C CYS A 64 21.64 2.92 2.68
N CYS A 65 22.57 3.87 2.52
CA CYS A 65 22.65 4.69 1.33
C CYS A 65 23.07 3.92 0.08
N VAL A 66 23.98 2.95 0.20
CA VAL A 66 24.33 2.09 -0.93
C VAL A 66 23.18 1.15 -1.30
N LYS A 67 22.44 0.65 -0.30
CA LYS A 67 21.25 -0.19 -0.53
C LYS A 67 20.13 0.60 -1.18
N ASP A 68 19.92 1.84 -0.76
CA ASP A 68 18.95 2.78 -1.31
C ASP A 68 19.25 3.09 -2.78
N ALA A 69 20.51 3.38 -3.11
CA ALA A 69 20.92 3.61 -4.50
C ALA A 69 20.68 2.37 -5.37
N LYS A 70 21.02 1.17 -4.88
CA LYS A 70 20.79 -0.10 -5.60
C LYS A 70 19.31 -0.40 -5.78
N LEU A 71 18.49 -0.19 -4.75
CA LEU A 71 17.04 -0.40 -4.79
C LEU A 71 16.39 0.53 -5.82
N LEU A 72 16.75 1.81 -5.81
CA LEU A 72 16.25 2.78 -6.78
C LEU A 72 16.73 2.42 -8.19
N ALA A 73 18.01 2.08 -8.39
CA ALA A 73 18.55 1.66 -9.68
C ALA A 73 17.77 0.48 -10.27
N ALA A 74 17.54 -0.57 -9.47
CA ALA A 74 16.77 -1.74 -9.88
C ALA A 74 15.32 -1.36 -10.22
N THR A 75 14.67 -0.53 -9.40
CA THR A 75 13.29 -0.07 -9.64
C THR A 75 13.19 0.72 -10.94
N LEU A 76 14.15 1.62 -11.21
CA LEU A 76 14.15 2.42 -12.43
C LEU A 76 14.27 1.53 -13.66
N ARG A 77 15.20 0.56 -13.62
CA ARG A 77 15.45 -0.44 -14.67
C ARG A 77 14.23 -1.34 -14.91
N ASP A 78 13.71 -1.95 -13.85
CA ASP A 78 12.77 -3.06 -13.94
C ASP A 78 11.31 -2.59 -14.03
N ARG A 79 11.01 -1.37 -13.54
CA ARG A 79 9.64 -0.87 -13.38
C ARG A 79 9.37 0.44 -14.08
N CYS A 80 10.35 1.35 -14.17
CA CYS A 80 10.09 2.72 -14.62
C CYS A 80 10.45 2.99 -16.09
N GLY A 81 10.88 1.95 -16.82
CA GLY A 81 11.24 2.04 -18.24
C GLY A 81 12.55 2.80 -18.49
N TYR A 82 13.46 2.83 -17.51
CA TYR A 82 14.79 3.41 -17.70
C TYR A 82 15.65 2.46 -18.52
N ASP A 83 16.50 3.05 -19.38
CA ASP A 83 17.45 2.31 -20.19
C ASP A 83 18.41 1.56 -19.23
N PRO A 84 18.49 0.22 -19.26
CA PRO A 84 19.37 -0.53 -18.38
C PRO A 84 20.85 -0.12 -18.50
N ASP A 85 21.28 0.27 -19.69
CA ASP A 85 22.64 0.77 -19.96
C ASP A 85 22.76 2.28 -19.69
N GLY A 86 21.64 2.95 -19.45
CA GLY A 86 21.52 4.37 -19.14
C GLY A 86 21.39 4.68 -17.64
N ILE A 87 21.71 3.73 -16.75
CA ILE A 87 21.72 3.93 -15.30
C ILE A 87 23.17 3.87 -14.78
N LEU A 88 23.68 5.03 -14.37
CA LEU A 88 25.01 5.17 -13.78
C LEU A 88 24.92 5.07 -12.26
N GLU A 89 25.35 3.93 -11.71
CA GLU A 89 25.41 3.70 -10.27
C GLU A 89 26.77 4.17 -9.70
N MET A 90 26.78 5.17 -8.82
CA MET A 90 27.99 5.68 -8.17
C MET A 90 27.93 5.43 -6.66
N THR A 91 28.67 4.43 -6.18
CA THR A 91 28.68 4.06 -4.76
C THR A 91 30.09 3.86 -4.25
N ASP A 92 30.29 3.99 -2.94
CA ASP A 92 31.60 3.71 -2.32
C ASP A 92 32.02 2.24 -2.43
N GLN A 93 31.08 1.34 -2.72
CA GLN A 93 31.31 -0.07 -2.97
C GLN A 93 31.57 -0.41 -4.45
N GLN A 94 31.70 0.58 -5.33
CA GLN A 94 32.00 0.33 -6.75
C GLN A 94 33.38 -0.34 -6.92
N GLU A 95 33.40 -1.37 -7.78
CA GLU A 95 34.65 -2.04 -8.20
C GLU A 95 35.49 -1.11 -9.06
N ASN A 96 34.86 -0.36 -9.97
CA ASN A 96 35.52 0.66 -10.77
C ASN A 96 35.82 1.91 -9.92
N PRO A 97 37.10 2.27 -9.67
CA PRO A 97 37.44 3.43 -8.86
C PRO A 97 36.96 4.77 -9.44
N ALA A 98 36.73 4.84 -10.77
CA ALA A 98 36.19 6.04 -11.41
C ALA A 98 34.73 6.33 -11.02
N LEU A 99 33.98 5.29 -10.60
CA LEU A 99 32.58 5.39 -10.20
C LEU A 99 32.40 5.54 -8.68
N ARG A 100 33.49 5.55 -7.92
CA ARG A 100 33.43 5.89 -6.50
C ARG A 100 33.17 7.40 -6.35
N PRO A 101 32.25 7.81 -5.47
CA PRO A 101 31.71 9.17 -5.45
C PRO A 101 32.63 10.16 -4.71
N THR A 102 33.85 10.32 -5.20
CA THR A 102 34.74 11.44 -4.82
C THR A 102 34.26 12.72 -5.49
N LEU A 103 34.61 13.90 -4.96
CA LEU A 103 34.18 15.18 -5.55
C LEU A 103 34.59 15.30 -7.03
N VAL A 104 35.82 14.88 -7.35
CA VAL A 104 36.36 14.91 -8.72
C VAL A 104 35.57 13.96 -9.64
N ASN A 105 35.32 12.73 -9.19
CA ASN A 105 34.57 11.76 -9.97
C ASN A 105 33.13 12.21 -10.18
N LEU A 106 32.42 12.64 -9.13
CA LEU A 106 31.05 13.15 -9.24
C LEU A 106 30.96 14.27 -10.28
N ARG A 107 31.85 15.27 -10.20
CA ARG A 107 31.90 16.39 -11.14
C ARG A 107 32.20 15.97 -12.58
N ARG A 108 33.05 14.96 -12.79
CA ARG A 108 33.41 14.45 -14.12
C ARG A 108 32.27 13.63 -14.72
N GLU A 109 31.84 12.60 -13.99
CA GLU A 109 30.87 11.62 -14.46
C GLU A 109 29.49 12.28 -14.67
N ILE A 110 29.03 13.15 -13.77
CA ILE A 110 27.75 13.85 -13.94
C ILE A 110 27.77 14.70 -15.22
N ARG A 111 28.82 15.51 -15.44
CA ARG A 111 28.91 16.35 -16.64
C ARG A 111 28.97 15.53 -17.92
N GLN A 112 29.79 14.49 -17.93
CA GLN A 112 29.93 13.60 -19.09
C GLN A 112 28.62 12.87 -19.41
N PHE A 113 27.92 12.40 -18.38
CA PHE A 113 26.62 11.75 -18.52
C PHE A 113 25.57 12.72 -19.09
N LEU A 114 25.49 13.93 -18.53
CA LEU A 114 24.53 14.95 -18.97
C LEU A 114 24.79 15.47 -20.39
N SER A 115 26.05 15.47 -20.85
CA SER A 115 26.38 15.89 -22.23
C SER A 115 25.87 14.92 -23.31
N ASN A 116 25.53 13.68 -22.94
CA ASN A 116 25.02 12.68 -23.88
C ASN A 116 23.50 12.75 -24.07
N ALA A 117 22.82 13.62 -23.33
CA ALA A 117 21.36 13.73 -23.35
C ALA A 117 20.86 14.66 -24.45
N THR A 118 19.66 14.37 -24.95
CA THR A 118 18.97 15.11 -26.00
C THR A 118 17.68 15.75 -25.47
N SER A 119 17.08 16.65 -26.24
CA SER A 119 15.81 17.32 -25.90
C SER A 119 14.57 16.43 -25.85
N LYS A 120 14.74 15.12 -25.99
CA LYS A 120 13.67 14.12 -25.82
C LYS A 120 13.84 13.29 -24.56
N ASP A 121 15.01 13.34 -23.94
CA ASP A 121 15.36 12.45 -22.84
C ASP A 121 14.81 12.96 -21.49
N THR A 122 14.60 12.02 -20.59
CA THR A 122 14.31 12.25 -19.16
C THR A 122 15.54 11.86 -18.35
N ILE A 123 15.96 12.72 -17.42
CA ILE A 123 17.09 12.47 -16.53
C ILE A 123 16.65 12.48 -15.08
N LEU A 124 17.12 11.49 -14.32
CA LEU A 124 17.02 11.45 -12.87
C LEU A 124 18.43 11.46 -12.26
N ILE A 125 18.69 12.36 -11.31
CA ILE A 125 19.87 12.29 -10.44
C ILE A 125 19.37 12.11 -9.01
N SER A 126 19.79 11.01 -8.37
CA SER A 126 19.47 10.72 -6.97
C SER A 126 20.74 10.70 -6.14
N PHE A 127 20.68 11.33 -4.97
CA PHE A 127 21.76 11.30 -3.98
C PHE A 127 21.21 10.84 -2.64
N SER A 128 21.77 9.75 -2.10
CA SER A 128 21.56 9.25 -0.75
C SER A 128 22.88 9.28 0.02
N GLY A 129 22.93 10.01 1.13
CA GLY A 129 24.16 10.22 1.91
C GLY A 129 24.10 11.41 2.87
N HIS A 130 25.26 11.90 3.32
CA HIS A 130 25.34 13.12 4.11
C HIS A 130 25.19 14.37 3.25
N GLY A 131 24.64 15.40 3.86
CA GLY A 131 24.50 16.73 3.27
C GLY A 131 24.37 17.77 4.37
N GLY A 132 24.62 19.03 4.02
CA GLY A 132 24.65 20.12 4.99
C GLY A 132 24.31 21.48 4.38
N LEU A 133 24.37 22.49 5.25
CA LEU A 133 24.19 23.89 4.91
C LEU A 133 25.31 24.73 5.51
N TRP A 134 25.86 25.66 4.73
CA TRP A 134 26.60 26.79 5.28
C TRP A 134 25.96 28.11 4.87
N THR A 135 26.38 29.19 5.52
CA THR A 135 25.92 30.56 5.20
C THR A 135 27.09 31.37 4.66
N GLU A 136 26.83 32.10 3.59
CA GLU A 136 27.71 33.10 2.97
C GLU A 136 26.99 34.45 2.88
N GLY A 137 27.71 35.52 2.56
CA GLY A 137 27.13 36.87 2.45
C GLY A 137 27.26 37.68 3.74
N THR A 138 26.60 38.83 3.77
CA THR A 138 26.66 39.77 4.90
C THR A 138 25.62 39.42 5.95
N ILE A 139 25.77 39.93 7.18
CA ILE A 139 24.77 39.77 8.26
C ILE A 139 23.38 40.26 7.81
N LEU A 140 23.34 41.28 6.94
CA LEU A 140 22.10 41.87 6.42
C LEU A 140 21.48 41.06 5.27
N ASN A 141 22.28 40.31 4.51
CA ASN A 141 21.85 39.47 3.38
C ASN A 141 22.56 38.11 3.39
N PRO A 142 22.22 37.21 4.33
CA PRO A 142 22.81 35.88 4.38
C PRO A 142 22.27 35.00 3.24
N LYS A 143 23.17 34.47 2.39
CA LYS A 143 22.89 33.42 1.41
C LYS A 143 23.22 32.06 2.03
N ARG A 144 22.24 31.16 2.09
CA ARG A 144 22.48 29.77 2.53
C ARG A 144 22.79 28.89 1.32
N ILE A 145 23.83 28.07 1.44
CA ILE A 145 24.29 27.17 0.38
C ILE A 145 24.16 25.74 0.89
N GLY A 146 23.27 24.98 0.24
CA GLY A 146 23.12 23.55 0.46
C GLY A 146 24.17 22.77 -0.33
N PHE A 147 24.64 21.67 0.25
CA PHE A 147 25.60 20.80 -0.37
C PHE A 147 25.38 19.34 0.03
N VAL A 148 25.86 18.44 -0.83
CA VAL A 148 25.98 17.01 -0.55
C VAL A 148 27.44 16.67 -0.30
N CYS A 149 27.69 15.65 0.53
CA CYS A 149 29.04 15.23 0.92
C CYS A 149 29.51 14.06 0.05
N PRO A 150 30.53 14.24 -0.80
CA PRO A 150 31.27 13.14 -1.43
C PRO A 150 31.96 12.25 -0.39
N ILE A 151 32.47 11.08 -0.79
CA ILE A 151 33.19 10.18 0.14
C ILE A 151 34.48 10.79 0.70
N ASP A 152 35.12 11.68 -0.05
CA ASP A 152 36.33 12.43 0.31
C ASP A 152 36.02 13.80 0.96
N PHE A 153 34.81 13.98 1.47
CA PHE A 153 34.41 15.19 2.20
C PHE A 153 35.23 15.39 3.48
N ASP A 154 35.69 16.63 3.68
CA ASP A 154 36.42 17.08 4.86
C ASP A 154 35.68 18.28 5.48
N GLY A 155 35.23 18.12 6.73
CA GLY A 155 34.44 19.12 7.44
C GLY A 155 35.17 20.45 7.68
N GLU A 156 36.50 20.42 7.83
CA GLU A 156 37.33 21.62 7.99
C GLU A 156 37.48 22.38 6.66
N ARG A 157 37.28 21.67 5.54
CA ARG A 157 37.40 22.15 4.17
C ARG A 157 36.09 21.97 3.41
N ALA A 158 34.97 22.22 4.10
CA ALA A 158 33.64 21.90 3.58
C ALA A 158 33.35 22.60 2.23
N LYS A 159 33.90 23.80 2.00
CA LYS A 159 33.71 24.53 0.73
C LYS A 159 34.49 23.92 -0.42
N GLU A 160 35.70 23.42 -0.18
CA GLU A 160 36.55 22.84 -1.24
C GLU A 160 36.21 21.37 -1.52
N THR A 161 35.59 20.67 -0.56
CA THR A 161 35.38 19.21 -0.61
C THR A 161 33.92 18.79 -0.72
N SER A 162 32.98 19.73 -0.87
CA SER A 162 31.57 19.45 -1.11
C SER A 162 31.14 19.68 -2.55
N LEU A 163 30.01 19.06 -2.92
CA LEU A 163 29.30 19.36 -4.16
C LEU A 163 28.04 20.17 -3.82
N THR A 164 27.98 21.41 -4.27
CA THR A 164 26.84 22.27 -3.94
C THR A 164 25.60 21.88 -4.74
N ILE A 165 24.43 22.19 -4.19
CA ILE A 165 23.16 22.00 -4.91
C ILE A 165 23.05 22.99 -6.07
N ASP A 166 23.63 24.18 -5.94
CA ASP A 166 23.72 25.16 -7.03
C ASP A 166 24.59 24.60 -8.18
N ASP A 167 25.69 23.89 -7.89
CA ASP A 167 26.51 23.20 -8.90
C ASP A 167 25.66 22.14 -9.63
N LEU A 168 24.95 21.27 -8.91
CA LEU A 168 24.09 20.23 -9.49
C LEU A 168 22.97 20.83 -10.35
N ARG A 169 22.34 21.89 -9.86
CA ARG A 169 21.31 22.61 -10.61
C ARG A 169 21.88 23.23 -11.87
N THR A 170 23.03 23.88 -11.80
CA THR A 170 23.71 24.46 -12.97
C THR A 170 24.02 23.38 -14.01
N MET A 171 24.54 22.22 -13.59
CA MET A 171 24.78 21.10 -14.51
C MET A 171 23.48 20.60 -15.18
N LEU A 172 22.39 20.49 -14.43
CA LEU A 172 21.08 20.10 -14.97
C LEU A 172 20.45 21.18 -15.86
N GLN A 173 20.73 22.46 -15.60
CA GLN A 173 20.29 23.59 -16.43
C GLN A 173 20.96 23.56 -17.81
N GLU A 174 22.25 23.23 -17.85
CA GLU A 174 23.03 23.10 -19.09
C GLU A 174 22.66 21.84 -19.89
N CYS A 175 22.00 20.86 -19.27
CA CYS A 175 21.57 19.64 -19.92
C CYS A 175 20.37 19.87 -20.87
N LEU A 176 20.44 19.26 -22.06
CA LEU A 176 19.38 19.39 -23.08
C LEU A 176 18.09 18.63 -22.76
N ALA A 177 18.10 17.69 -21.81
CA ALA A 177 16.93 16.86 -21.46
C ALA A 177 15.66 17.70 -21.22
N ALA A 178 14.51 17.19 -21.69
CA ALA A 178 13.23 17.89 -21.54
C ALA A 178 12.67 17.76 -20.12
N GLN A 179 12.95 16.64 -19.46
CA GLN A 179 12.51 16.35 -18.10
C GLN A 179 13.72 16.01 -17.24
N LYS A 180 13.84 16.68 -16.10
CA LYS A 180 14.94 16.53 -15.15
C LYS A 180 14.37 16.37 -13.75
N LEU A 181 14.83 15.35 -13.04
CA LEU A 181 14.45 15.06 -11.68
C LEU A 181 15.70 15.02 -10.81
N LEU A 182 15.71 15.81 -9.74
CA LEU A 182 16.75 15.77 -8.71
C LEU A 182 16.13 15.22 -7.42
N VAL A 183 16.67 14.13 -6.89
CA VAL A 183 16.19 13.47 -5.68
C VAL A 183 17.28 13.51 -4.62
N LEU A 184 16.96 14.05 -3.44
CA LEU A 184 17.93 14.31 -2.38
C LEU A 184 17.48 13.65 -1.07
N ASP A 185 18.01 12.47 -0.79
CA ASP A 185 17.88 11.77 0.48
C ASP A 185 19.11 12.02 1.37
N SER A 186 19.37 13.31 1.65
CA SER A 186 20.51 13.75 2.44
C SER A 186 20.15 14.90 3.37
N CYS A 187 20.13 14.66 4.68
CA CYS A 187 19.89 15.69 5.70
C CYS A 187 20.76 15.52 6.96
N HIS A 188 21.76 14.64 6.95
CA HIS A 188 22.48 14.28 8.17
C HIS A 188 23.89 14.91 8.21
N SER A 189 24.10 15.91 9.08
CA SER A 189 25.40 16.17 9.70
C SER A 189 25.28 17.16 10.87
N GLY A 190 24.85 16.68 12.04
CA GLY A 190 24.90 17.49 13.27
C GLY A 190 26.29 17.47 13.90
N GLY A 191 27.18 18.43 13.63
CA GLY A 191 28.42 18.63 14.39
C GLY A 191 29.39 19.60 13.74
N GLY A 192 29.71 20.71 14.43
CA GLY A 192 30.66 21.74 13.98
C GLY A 192 30.04 22.93 13.24
N GLY A 193 29.09 23.65 13.86
CA GLY A 193 28.54 24.90 13.30
C GLY A 193 27.62 24.76 12.07
N ILE A 194 27.43 23.55 11.55
CA ILE A 194 26.54 23.22 10.42
C ILE A 194 25.14 22.92 10.96
N THR A 195 24.14 23.69 10.54
CA THR A 195 22.73 23.46 10.90
C THR A 195 22.16 22.29 10.09
N SER A 196 21.43 21.38 10.75
CA SER A 196 20.63 20.34 10.09
C SER A 196 19.54 20.96 9.23
N GLY A 197 19.27 20.35 8.07
CA GLY A 197 18.18 20.73 7.18
C GLY A 197 18.60 21.04 5.77
N PHE A 198 17.65 20.94 4.84
CA PHE A 198 17.82 21.39 3.46
C PHE A 198 17.10 22.73 3.27
N THR A 199 17.74 23.72 2.64
CA THR A 199 17.07 24.94 2.18
C THR A 199 17.09 24.93 0.66
N ILE A 200 15.94 24.70 0.04
CA ILE A 200 15.70 25.21 -1.30
C ILE A 200 15.27 26.66 -1.08
N THR A 201 16.15 27.59 -1.45
CA THR A 201 15.96 29.04 -1.29
C THR A 201 14.52 29.48 -1.56
N GLU A 202 13.84 29.99 -0.53
CA GLU A 202 12.56 30.73 -0.63
C GLU A 202 12.72 32.13 -1.24
N ASN A 203 13.90 32.48 -1.75
CA ASN A 203 14.09 33.67 -2.56
C ASN A 203 13.94 33.31 -4.04
N VAL A 204 12.69 33.16 -4.49
CA VAL A 204 12.36 33.34 -5.90
C VAL A 204 12.20 34.84 -6.13
N ASP A 205 13.32 35.56 -6.10
CA ASP A 205 13.37 36.91 -6.64
C ASP A 205 14.63 37.08 -7.50
N GLN A 206 14.36 37.12 -8.81
CA GLN A 206 15.07 37.84 -9.88
C GLN A 206 16.39 37.35 -10.51
N THR A 207 16.87 36.11 -10.34
CA THR A 207 18.12 35.73 -11.09
C THR A 207 18.24 34.37 -11.75
N PHE A 208 17.20 33.53 -11.89
CA PHE A 208 17.38 32.28 -12.65
C PHE A 208 16.14 31.89 -13.47
N GLN A 209 16.18 32.25 -14.75
CA GLN A 209 15.17 32.01 -15.79
C GLN A 209 15.57 30.86 -16.75
N LYS A 210 16.46 29.95 -16.35
CA LYS A 210 17.14 29.04 -17.28
C LYS A 210 17.27 27.60 -16.77
N ALA A 211 16.16 26.92 -16.49
CA ALA A 211 16.17 25.52 -16.06
C ALA A 211 14.97 24.71 -16.58
N GLN A 212 14.78 24.65 -17.91
CA GLN A 212 13.59 24.01 -18.47
C GLN A 212 13.44 22.56 -17.97
N GLY A 213 12.33 22.31 -17.28
CA GLY A 213 11.87 20.98 -16.94
C GLY A 213 12.49 20.35 -15.68
N LEU A 214 12.90 21.12 -14.67
CA LEU A 214 13.47 20.57 -13.43
C LEU A 214 12.46 20.48 -12.26
N ILE A 215 12.31 19.28 -11.69
CA ILE A 215 11.64 19.04 -10.41
C ILE A 215 12.67 18.51 -9.41
N THR A 216 12.65 19.02 -8.17
CA THR A 216 13.47 18.52 -7.06
C THR A 216 12.60 17.91 -5.98
N PHE A 217 12.92 16.70 -5.53
CA PHE A 217 12.40 16.07 -4.33
C PHE A 217 13.50 16.03 -3.27
N ALA A 218 13.19 16.40 -2.03
CA ALA A 218 14.09 16.22 -0.91
C ALA A 218 13.37 15.55 0.27
N ALA A 219 14.11 14.73 1.01
CA ALA A 219 13.57 13.83 2.01
C ALA A 219 12.96 14.49 3.25
N CYS A 220 13.35 15.73 3.55
CA CYS A 220 13.00 16.40 4.80
C CYS A 220 12.92 17.94 4.64
N ARG A 221 12.22 18.63 5.55
CA ARG A 221 12.22 20.10 5.67
C ARG A 221 13.49 20.62 6.37
N ARG A 222 13.58 21.95 6.47
CA ARG A 222 14.71 22.71 7.04
C ARG A 222 15.07 22.33 8.48
N ASP A 223 14.15 21.82 9.28
CA ASP A 223 14.32 21.54 10.70
C ASP A 223 14.22 20.04 11.02
N GLU A 224 14.19 19.21 9.99
CA GLU A 224 13.98 17.77 10.08
C GLU A 224 15.21 17.01 9.61
N VAL A 225 15.25 15.71 9.89
CA VAL A 225 16.37 14.84 9.53
C VAL A 225 15.84 13.56 8.90
N SER A 226 16.42 13.18 7.76
CA SER A 226 16.10 11.90 7.11
C SER A 226 16.44 10.73 8.02
N SER A 227 15.58 9.73 8.05
CA SER A 227 15.62 8.61 8.98
C SER A 227 15.84 7.28 8.25
N GLU A 228 16.74 6.45 8.78
CA GLU A 228 16.95 5.08 8.32
C GLU A 228 16.05 4.12 9.09
N ASP A 229 15.27 3.30 8.38
CA ASP A 229 14.61 2.13 8.94
C ASP A 229 15.61 0.98 8.98
N ARG A 230 16.12 0.68 10.17
CA ARG A 230 17.14 -0.36 10.35
C ARG A 230 16.58 -1.77 10.24
N GLU A 231 15.28 -1.97 10.50
CA GLU A 231 14.66 -3.29 10.32
C GLU A 231 14.51 -3.60 8.83
N VAL A 232 14.12 -2.60 8.03
CA VAL A 232 13.95 -2.77 6.58
C VAL A 232 15.25 -2.57 5.81
N GLY A 233 16.24 -1.90 6.40
CA GLY A 233 17.56 -1.68 5.82
C GLY A 233 17.62 -0.57 4.76
N HIS A 234 16.69 0.38 4.82
CA HIS A 234 16.50 1.45 3.84
C HIS A 234 16.14 2.80 4.48
N GLY A 235 16.45 3.91 3.80
CA GLY A 235 15.94 5.23 4.17
C GLY A 235 14.40 5.30 4.04
N ALA A 236 13.71 5.89 5.02
CA ALA A 236 12.25 5.98 5.01
C ALA A 236 11.72 6.75 3.78
N PHE A 237 12.45 7.79 3.35
CA PHE A 237 12.14 8.52 2.12
C PHE A 237 12.38 7.67 0.88
N THR A 238 13.58 7.10 0.70
CA THR A 238 13.87 6.27 -0.49
C THR A 238 12.91 5.10 -0.63
N LEU A 239 12.59 4.39 0.46
CA LEU A 239 11.64 3.27 0.43
C LEU A 239 10.26 3.72 -0.05
N SER A 240 9.76 4.83 0.48
CA SER A 240 8.45 5.40 0.09
C SER A 240 8.47 5.90 -1.35
N PHE A 241 9.57 6.52 -1.78
CA PHE A 241 9.74 7.02 -3.14
C PHE A 241 9.71 5.87 -4.16
N VAL A 242 10.43 4.78 -3.88
CA VAL A 242 10.45 3.56 -4.70
C VAL A 242 9.07 2.92 -4.76
N ARG A 243 8.40 2.74 -3.62
CA ARG A 243 7.03 2.17 -3.57
C ARG A 243 6.03 2.99 -4.38
N GLY A 244 6.15 4.31 -4.35
CA GLY A 244 5.36 5.20 -5.19
C GLY A 244 5.58 4.94 -6.67
N LEU A 245 6.83 4.87 -7.12
CA LEU A 245 7.21 4.56 -8.51
C LEU A 245 6.76 3.16 -8.96
N GLU A 246 6.70 2.18 -8.05
CA GLU A 246 6.17 0.84 -8.34
C GLU A 246 4.65 0.81 -8.56
N GLY A 247 3.97 1.95 -8.39
CA GLY A 247 2.55 2.12 -8.68
C GLY A 247 1.68 2.35 -7.46
N GLN A 248 2.23 2.46 -6.24
CA GLN A 248 1.43 2.85 -5.08
C GLN A 248 0.98 4.32 -5.12
N ALA A 249 1.59 5.11 -5.99
CA ALA A 249 1.23 6.50 -6.21
C ALA A 249 0.17 6.71 -7.31
N ASP A 250 -0.18 5.69 -8.11
CA ASP A 250 -1.19 5.79 -9.19
C ASP A 250 -2.59 5.87 -8.57
N PHE A 251 -3.01 7.08 -8.23
CA PHE A 251 -4.25 7.36 -7.50
C PHE A 251 -5.45 7.47 -8.42
N ASP A 252 -5.23 7.92 -9.66
CA ASP A 252 -6.28 8.03 -10.66
C ASP A 252 -6.48 6.73 -11.48
N GLN A 253 -5.63 5.71 -11.24
CA GLN A 253 -5.65 4.39 -11.87
C GLN A 253 -5.46 4.45 -13.39
N ASN A 254 -4.79 5.50 -13.89
CA ASN A 254 -4.46 5.65 -15.30
C ASN A 254 -3.27 4.78 -15.74
N ARG A 255 -2.67 4.02 -14.80
CA ARG A 255 -1.48 3.16 -14.98
C ARG A 255 -0.18 3.92 -15.23
N ILE A 256 -0.10 5.17 -14.82
CA ILE A 256 1.08 6.01 -14.92
C ILE A 256 1.22 6.76 -13.60
N VAL A 257 2.35 6.59 -12.93
CA VAL A 257 2.71 7.44 -11.80
C VAL A 257 3.28 8.74 -12.32
N ASP A 258 2.58 9.84 -12.06
CA ASP A 258 3.07 11.19 -12.35
C ASP A 258 3.79 11.84 -11.15
N SER A 259 4.39 13.03 -11.38
CA SER A 259 5.13 13.75 -10.35
C SER A 259 4.29 14.29 -9.20
N ASP A 260 3.02 14.63 -9.42
CA ASP A 260 2.08 15.08 -8.38
C ASP A 260 1.62 13.91 -7.52
N GLU A 261 1.28 12.81 -8.18
CA GLU A 261 0.98 11.53 -7.56
C GLU A 261 2.12 11.03 -6.68
N LEU A 262 3.33 10.95 -7.23
CA LEU A 262 4.48 10.52 -6.46
C LEU A 262 4.73 11.44 -5.26
N TYR A 263 4.58 12.75 -5.43
CA TYR A 263 4.73 13.69 -4.31
C TYR A 263 3.67 13.51 -3.25
N ARG A 264 2.40 13.35 -3.64
CA ARG A 264 1.30 13.09 -2.72
C ARG A 264 1.52 11.79 -1.94
N HIS A 265 2.03 10.75 -2.60
CA HIS A 265 2.40 9.49 -1.96
C HIS A 265 3.51 9.70 -0.92
N VAL A 266 4.69 10.21 -1.31
CA VAL A 266 5.80 10.35 -0.35
C VAL A 266 5.50 11.33 0.78
N LEU A 267 4.74 12.40 0.51
CA LEU A 267 4.31 13.36 1.53
C LEU A 267 3.39 12.71 2.59
N ALA A 268 2.67 11.65 2.23
CA ALA A 268 1.84 10.88 3.14
C ALA A 268 2.63 9.75 3.83
N GLU A 269 3.38 8.95 3.08
CA GLU A 269 4.11 7.78 3.59
C GLU A 269 5.17 8.16 4.62
N VAL A 270 6.02 9.13 4.28
CA VAL A 270 7.28 9.35 5.01
C VAL A 270 7.03 9.85 6.43
N PRO A 271 6.15 10.85 6.68
CA PRO A 271 5.83 11.24 8.04
C PRO A 271 5.20 10.11 8.85
N ALA A 272 4.33 9.31 8.24
CA ALA A 272 3.67 8.19 8.91
C ALA A 272 4.64 7.06 9.28
N HIS A 273 5.53 6.70 8.34
CA HIS A 273 6.59 5.71 8.55
C HIS A 273 7.57 6.17 9.63
N VAL A 274 8.05 7.42 9.56
CA VAL A 274 8.99 7.95 10.56
C VAL A 274 8.34 8.08 11.93
N SER A 275 7.09 8.52 12.03
CA SER A 275 6.36 8.61 13.31
C SER A 275 6.17 7.23 13.96
N ALA A 276 5.96 6.19 13.16
CA ALA A 276 5.84 4.81 13.64
C ALA A 276 7.17 4.25 14.16
N LEU A 277 8.30 4.55 13.50
CA LEU A 277 9.63 4.09 13.91
C LEU A 277 10.20 4.90 15.08
N PHE A 278 9.98 6.22 15.07
CA PHE A 278 10.60 7.19 15.97
C PHE A 278 9.54 8.16 16.51
N PRO A 279 8.79 7.78 17.57
CA PRO A 279 7.80 8.66 18.17
C PRO A 279 8.39 10.03 18.54
N GLY A 280 7.76 11.11 18.07
CA GLY A 280 8.23 12.49 18.28
C GLY A 280 9.23 13.02 17.26
N ARG A 281 9.63 12.22 16.26
CA ARG A 281 10.45 12.68 15.13
C ARG A 281 9.58 13.00 13.92
N ASN A 282 9.84 14.14 13.30
CA ASN A 282 9.20 14.54 12.06
C ASN A 282 10.16 14.40 10.88
N GLN A 283 9.61 13.97 9.75
CA GLN A 283 10.26 13.99 8.46
C GLN A 283 9.20 14.21 7.38
N THR A 284 9.27 15.36 6.74
CA THR A 284 8.30 15.85 5.78
C THR A 284 9.00 16.08 4.44
N PRO A 285 8.72 15.25 3.43
CA PRO A 285 9.28 15.45 2.11
C PRO A 285 8.85 16.77 1.49
N ILE A 286 9.76 17.38 0.75
CA ILE A 286 9.50 18.61 0.01
C ILE A 286 9.69 18.36 -1.49
N ARG A 287 8.86 19.04 -2.29
CA ARG A 287 9.02 19.10 -3.73
C ARG A 287 9.11 20.55 -4.16
N VAL A 288 10.08 20.84 -5.02
CA VAL A 288 10.23 22.15 -5.67
C VAL A 288 10.15 21.97 -7.17
N ILE A 289 9.32 22.80 -7.78
CA ILE A 289 9.02 22.78 -9.21
C ILE A 289 9.64 24.04 -9.82
N GLY A 290 10.41 23.89 -10.89
CA GLY A 290 10.91 25.02 -11.67
C GLY A 290 9.76 25.85 -12.25
N HIS A 291 9.91 27.17 -12.31
CA HIS A 291 8.88 28.09 -12.79
C HIS A 291 8.48 27.88 -14.27
N ASP A 292 9.31 27.15 -15.01
CA ASP A 292 9.15 26.79 -16.42
C ASP A 292 8.62 25.37 -16.64
N VAL A 293 8.31 24.63 -15.56
CA VAL A 293 7.61 23.35 -15.64
C VAL A 293 6.13 23.61 -15.91
N VAL A 294 5.65 23.14 -17.06
CA VAL A 294 4.23 23.20 -17.44
C VAL A 294 3.64 21.79 -17.37
N GLY A 295 2.63 21.59 -16.51
CA GLY A 295 2.00 20.29 -16.29
C GLY A 295 2.76 19.38 -15.32
N VAL A 296 2.47 18.08 -15.37
CA VAL A 296 3.11 17.04 -14.54
C VAL A 296 4.04 16.17 -15.39
N PHE A 297 5.03 15.54 -14.76
CA PHE A 297 5.94 14.60 -15.43
C PHE A 297 5.46 13.17 -15.23
N ALA A 298 5.38 12.40 -16.32
CA ALA A 298 5.23 10.95 -16.23
C ALA A 298 6.54 10.29 -15.73
N LEU A 299 6.50 9.68 -14.54
CA LEU A 299 7.68 9.16 -13.84
C LEU A 299 7.86 7.64 -13.97
N ALA A 300 6.76 6.89 -13.95
CA ALA A 300 6.81 5.45 -14.17
C ALA A 300 5.50 4.95 -14.78
N PRO A 301 5.53 4.03 -15.75
CA PRO A 301 4.36 3.22 -16.01
C PRO A 301 4.10 2.33 -14.78
N VAL A 302 2.84 2.19 -14.38
CA VAL A 302 2.43 1.10 -13.51
C VAL A 302 2.38 -0.15 -14.35
N LEU A 303 3.55 -0.78 -14.48
CA LEU A 303 3.61 -2.13 -15.01
C LEU A 303 2.70 -2.99 -14.15
N ALA A 304 1.84 -3.79 -14.78
CA ALA A 304 1.07 -4.79 -14.05
C ALA A 304 2.05 -5.54 -13.14
N LYS A 305 1.74 -5.58 -11.83
CA LYS A 305 2.48 -6.37 -10.82
C LYS A 305 2.94 -7.67 -11.50
N PRO A 306 4.23 -8.06 -11.34
CA PRO A 306 4.85 -9.13 -12.13
C PRO A 306 3.84 -10.24 -12.27
N LYS A 307 3.56 -10.63 -13.53
CA LYS A 307 2.48 -11.56 -13.91
C LYS A 307 2.25 -12.48 -12.74
N ILE A 308 1.10 -12.29 -12.10
CA ILE A 308 0.41 -13.23 -11.22
C ILE A 308 1.13 -14.57 -11.39
N THR A 309 1.97 -14.99 -10.42
CA THR A 309 2.83 -16.18 -10.58
C THR A 309 2.00 -17.29 -11.21
N ALA A 310 2.58 -18.19 -12.00
CA ALA A 310 1.81 -19.27 -12.62
C ALA A 310 0.91 -20.03 -11.60
N ALA A 311 1.23 -19.97 -10.30
CA ALA A 311 0.38 -20.34 -9.16
C ALA A 311 -0.86 -19.44 -8.95
N LEU A 312 -0.72 -18.11 -8.81
CA LEU A 312 -1.86 -17.19 -8.70
C LEU A 312 -2.69 -17.13 -10.01
N ALA A 313 -2.09 -17.37 -11.19
CA ALA A 313 -2.79 -17.30 -12.48
C ALA A 313 -3.68 -18.54 -12.72
N ARG A 314 -3.46 -19.60 -11.92
CA ARG A 314 -4.35 -20.76 -11.80
C ARG A 314 -5.56 -20.47 -10.89
N LEU A 315 -5.53 -19.40 -10.09
CA LEU A 315 -6.65 -18.99 -9.23
C LEU A 315 -7.65 -18.16 -10.06
N ARG A 316 -8.39 -18.82 -10.95
CA ARG A 316 -9.60 -18.22 -11.55
C ARG A 316 -10.69 -18.15 -10.46
N PRO A 317 -11.74 -17.31 -10.62
CA PRO A 317 -12.93 -17.43 -9.79
C PRO A 317 -13.34 -18.90 -9.75
N GLY A 318 -13.47 -19.44 -8.54
CA GLY A 318 -13.77 -20.85 -8.35
C GLY A 318 -15.11 -21.21 -9.01
N GLU A 319 -15.32 -22.50 -9.25
CA GLU A 319 -16.64 -22.96 -9.69
C GLU A 319 -17.71 -22.55 -8.66
N VAL A 320 -18.76 -21.88 -9.14
CA VAL A 320 -19.86 -21.41 -8.30
C VAL A 320 -20.98 -22.45 -8.32
N VAL A 321 -21.31 -22.98 -7.16
CA VAL A 321 -22.41 -23.91 -6.93
C VAL A 321 -23.54 -23.18 -6.22
N LYS A 322 -24.79 -23.44 -6.62
CA LYS A 322 -25.96 -23.01 -5.86
C LYS A 322 -26.49 -24.13 -4.97
N ASN A 323 -26.92 -23.79 -3.76
CA ASN A 323 -27.61 -24.73 -2.88
C ASN A 323 -29.14 -24.65 -3.02
N SER A 324 -29.87 -25.42 -2.21
CA SER A 324 -31.34 -25.47 -2.24
C SER A 324 -32.01 -24.13 -1.93
N LEU A 325 -31.31 -23.20 -1.28
CA LEU A 325 -31.79 -21.83 -1.03
C LEU A 325 -31.50 -20.85 -2.17
N GLY A 326 -30.71 -21.28 -3.18
CA GLY A 326 -30.17 -20.40 -4.21
C GLY A 326 -28.90 -19.64 -3.77
N MET A 327 -28.39 -19.90 -2.56
CA MET A 327 -27.13 -19.34 -2.05
C MET A 327 -25.98 -19.77 -2.96
N SER A 328 -25.16 -18.81 -3.38
CA SER A 328 -23.99 -19.05 -4.22
C SER A 328 -22.77 -19.37 -3.36
N LEU A 329 -22.11 -20.48 -3.66
CA LEU A 329 -20.93 -20.97 -2.97
C LEU A 329 -19.80 -21.11 -3.99
N VAL A 330 -18.63 -20.54 -3.72
CA VAL A 330 -17.46 -20.66 -4.59
C VAL A 330 -16.49 -21.71 -4.05
N LEU A 331 -16.00 -22.57 -4.95
CA LEU A 331 -14.98 -23.57 -4.61
C LEU A 331 -13.63 -22.90 -4.39
N LEU A 332 -13.12 -22.96 -3.16
CA LEU A 332 -11.79 -22.45 -2.86
C LEU A 332 -10.71 -23.48 -3.23
N PRO A 333 -9.58 -23.01 -3.78
CA PRO A 333 -8.47 -23.88 -4.11
C PRO A 333 -7.76 -24.37 -2.84
N ARG A 334 -7.24 -25.60 -2.90
CA ARG A 334 -6.27 -26.06 -1.91
C ARG A 334 -4.99 -25.28 -2.10
N SER A 335 -4.45 -24.71 -1.03
CA SER A 335 -3.20 -23.96 -1.10
C SER A 335 -2.57 -23.83 0.27
N SER A 336 -1.27 -23.54 0.28
CA SER A 336 -0.62 -22.89 1.42
C SER A 336 -0.64 -21.38 1.26
N TYR A 337 -0.66 -20.64 2.36
CA TYR A 337 -0.50 -19.18 2.37
C TYR A 337 0.13 -18.71 3.69
N ILE A 338 0.54 -17.44 3.71
CA ILE A 338 1.03 -16.79 4.93
C ILE A 338 -0.10 -15.99 5.56
N LYS A 339 -0.39 -16.32 6.81
CA LYS A 339 -1.41 -15.69 7.65
C LYS A 339 -0.76 -14.66 8.57
N GLY A 340 -1.44 -13.55 8.87
CA GLY A 340 -0.93 -12.43 9.67
C GLY A 340 -0.44 -11.26 8.81
N SER A 341 0.26 -10.32 9.40
CA SER A 341 0.73 -9.08 8.77
C SER A 341 2.21 -8.80 9.10
N ALA A 342 2.91 -8.19 8.15
CA ALA A 342 4.29 -7.76 8.33
C ALA A 342 4.38 -6.63 9.38
N LYS A 343 5.51 -6.51 10.09
CA LYS A 343 5.70 -5.47 11.12
C LYS A 343 5.43 -4.06 10.61
N SER A 344 5.74 -3.79 9.35
CA SER A 344 5.55 -2.49 8.69
C SER A 344 4.11 -2.20 8.22
N GLU A 345 3.17 -3.15 8.33
CA GLU A 345 1.79 -2.94 7.87
C GLU A 345 1.07 -1.92 8.77
N TYR A 346 0.49 -0.88 8.16
CA TYR A 346 -0.15 0.20 8.91
C TYR A 346 -1.33 -0.29 9.76
N LYS A 347 -1.43 0.22 11.00
CA LYS A 347 -2.45 -0.20 11.99
C LYS A 347 -2.46 -1.72 12.29
N ARG A 348 -1.34 -2.42 12.07
CA ARG A 348 -1.15 -3.80 12.53
C ARG A 348 -1.30 -3.90 14.06
N HIS A 349 -1.96 -4.96 14.53
CA HIS A 349 -1.94 -5.34 15.94
C HIS A 349 -0.84 -6.38 16.27
N PRO A 350 -0.34 -6.42 17.52
CA PRO A 350 0.72 -7.36 17.91
C PRO A 350 0.36 -8.85 17.72
N ASN A 351 -0.91 -9.20 17.82
CA ASN A 351 -1.46 -10.57 17.69
C ASN A 351 -1.57 -11.09 16.24
N GLU A 352 -0.98 -10.37 15.28
CA GLU A 352 -1.05 -10.64 13.85
C GLU A 352 0.30 -11.11 13.27
N SER A 353 1.10 -11.82 14.06
CA SER A 353 2.40 -12.34 13.59
C SER A 353 2.26 -13.29 12.40
N LEU A 354 3.25 -13.26 11.51
CA LEU A 354 3.28 -14.08 10.30
C LEU A 354 3.45 -15.56 10.64
N ARG A 355 2.66 -16.42 9.99
CA ARG A 355 2.67 -17.87 10.18
C ARG A 355 2.32 -18.61 8.89
N ALA A 356 2.86 -19.81 8.74
CA ALA A 356 2.50 -20.71 7.65
C ALA A 356 1.13 -21.36 7.92
N VAL A 357 0.27 -21.42 6.91
CA VAL A 357 -0.98 -22.20 6.97
C VAL A 357 -1.18 -22.96 5.66
N ILE A 358 -1.67 -24.20 5.76
CA ILE A 358 -2.07 -25.06 4.66
C ILE A 358 -3.59 -25.27 4.75
N ILE A 359 -4.31 -24.89 3.70
CA ILE A 359 -5.71 -25.24 3.48
C ILE A 359 -5.73 -26.50 2.61
N SER A 360 -5.88 -27.66 3.24
CA SER A 360 -5.74 -28.96 2.60
C SER A 360 -7.05 -29.50 2.04
N LYS A 361 -8.18 -29.04 2.56
CA LYS A 361 -9.51 -29.44 2.10
C LYS A 361 -9.96 -28.61 0.89
N ARG A 362 -10.70 -29.23 -0.03
CA ARG A 362 -11.54 -28.49 -0.98
C ARG A 362 -12.78 -28.04 -0.21
N LEU A 363 -12.99 -26.74 -0.09
CA LEU A 363 -14.15 -26.18 0.61
C LEU A 363 -14.89 -25.18 -0.28
N LEU A 364 -16.21 -25.27 -0.22
CA LEU A 364 -17.10 -24.29 -0.81
C LEU A 364 -17.32 -23.19 0.22
N MET A 365 -17.23 -21.92 -0.18
CA MET A 365 -17.52 -20.78 0.72
C MET A 365 -18.64 -19.93 0.14
N GLY A 366 -19.57 -19.48 0.97
CA GLY A 366 -20.57 -18.49 0.59
C GLY A 366 -19.93 -17.30 -0.09
N THR A 367 -20.37 -16.95 -1.30
CA THR A 367 -19.82 -15.81 -2.04
C THR A 367 -20.08 -14.49 -1.33
N HIS A 368 -21.12 -14.47 -0.48
CA HIS A 368 -21.56 -13.35 0.32
C HIS A 368 -21.69 -13.77 1.79
N GLU A 369 -21.85 -12.79 2.66
CA GLU A 369 -22.43 -12.98 3.99
C GLU A 369 -23.83 -13.62 3.86
N VAL A 370 -24.27 -14.38 4.87
CA VAL A 370 -25.65 -14.92 4.89
C VAL A 370 -26.63 -13.76 4.90
N THR A 371 -27.58 -13.76 3.97
CA THR A 371 -28.54 -12.66 3.85
C THR A 371 -29.71 -12.81 4.82
N GLN A 372 -30.42 -11.71 5.07
CA GLN A 372 -31.63 -11.69 5.91
C GLN A 372 -32.66 -12.72 5.44
N SER A 373 -32.95 -12.78 4.13
CA SER A 373 -33.92 -13.75 3.59
C SER A 373 -33.45 -15.19 3.69
N GLU A 374 -32.16 -15.46 3.48
CA GLU A 374 -31.60 -16.82 3.65
C GLU A 374 -31.70 -17.28 5.11
N PHE A 375 -31.37 -16.38 6.05
CA PHE A 375 -31.48 -16.65 7.49
C PHE A 375 -32.92 -16.94 7.90
N GLU A 376 -33.87 -16.07 7.51
CA GLU A 376 -35.28 -16.21 7.84
C GLU A 376 -35.88 -17.51 7.27
N LEU A 377 -35.52 -17.89 6.03
CA LEU A 377 -35.98 -19.14 5.43
C LEU A 377 -35.54 -20.40 6.19
N VAL A 378 -34.40 -20.36 6.87
CA VAL A 378 -33.87 -21.51 7.63
C VAL A 378 -34.29 -21.46 9.09
N MET A 379 -34.34 -20.27 9.68
CA MET A 379 -34.52 -20.09 11.12
C MET A 379 -35.96 -19.76 11.50
N GLY A 380 -36.77 -19.25 10.56
CA GLY A 380 -38.17 -18.88 10.76
C GLY A 380 -38.38 -17.48 11.37
N TYR A 381 -37.33 -16.67 11.50
CA TYR A 381 -37.39 -15.29 11.99
C TYR A 381 -36.20 -14.48 11.46
N ASN A 382 -36.29 -13.14 11.51
CA ASN A 382 -35.22 -12.22 11.14
C ASN A 382 -34.89 -11.27 12.31
N PRO A 383 -33.71 -11.37 12.95
CA PRO A 383 -33.33 -10.51 14.07
C PRO A 383 -32.69 -9.17 13.66
N SER A 384 -32.53 -8.92 12.37
CA SER A 384 -31.67 -7.84 11.86
C SER A 384 -32.16 -6.45 12.29
N TYR A 385 -31.25 -5.63 12.83
CA TYR A 385 -31.45 -4.21 13.08
C TYR A 385 -31.86 -3.46 11.79
N HIS A 386 -31.21 -3.74 10.67
CA HIS A 386 -31.46 -3.14 9.35
C HIS A 386 -32.49 -3.94 8.54
N ALA A 387 -33.62 -4.27 9.16
CA ALA A 387 -34.81 -4.82 8.50
C ALA A 387 -35.96 -3.79 8.51
N PRO A 388 -37.00 -3.94 7.66
CA PRO A 388 -38.12 -2.99 7.61
C PRO A 388 -38.93 -2.93 8.91
N ASP A 389 -38.87 -4.00 9.71
CA ASP A 389 -39.47 -4.16 11.03
C ASP A 389 -38.42 -4.20 12.16
N GLY A 390 -37.14 -3.97 11.84
CA GLY A 390 -36.04 -3.92 12.80
C GLY A 390 -35.94 -2.57 13.52
N GLU A 391 -35.13 -2.51 14.59
CA GLU A 391 -34.90 -1.28 15.36
C GLU A 391 -34.29 -0.12 14.52
N GLY A 392 -33.61 -0.45 13.42
CA GLY A 392 -33.04 0.47 12.45
C GLY A 392 -33.93 0.72 11.23
N ALA A 393 -35.24 0.42 11.29
CA ALA A 393 -36.17 0.55 10.15
C ALA A 393 -36.11 1.93 9.47
N THR A 394 -35.91 3.01 10.24
CA THR A 394 -35.78 4.36 9.71
C THR A 394 -34.51 4.57 8.87
N GLU A 395 -33.43 3.83 9.14
CA GLU A 395 -32.17 3.90 8.38
C GLU A 395 -32.29 3.20 7.01
N VAL A 396 -33.21 2.24 6.87
CA VAL A 396 -33.43 1.49 5.62
C VAL A 396 -34.62 2.00 4.81
N GLY A 397 -35.62 2.64 5.43
CA GLY A 397 -36.79 3.17 4.73
C GLY A 397 -37.47 2.12 3.84
N ASP A 398 -37.73 2.46 2.58
CA ASP A 398 -38.39 1.56 1.60
C ASP A 398 -37.42 0.57 0.91
N LEU A 399 -36.16 0.46 1.37
CA LEU A 399 -35.19 -0.45 0.77
C LEU A 399 -35.59 -1.91 0.99
N ARG A 400 -35.39 -2.74 -0.04
CA ARG A 400 -35.57 -4.19 0.07
C ARG A 400 -34.35 -4.81 0.75
N THR A 401 -34.47 -5.11 2.04
CA THR A 401 -33.36 -5.59 2.88
C THR A 401 -33.13 -7.10 2.81
N GLY A 402 -33.97 -7.87 2.11
CA GLY A 402 -33.82 -9.33 2.04
C GLY A 402 -32.44 -9.83 1.54
N ARG A 403 -31.74 -8.98 0.78
CA ARG A 403 -30.36 -9.21 0.28
C ARG A 403 -29.28 -8.47 1.09
N PHE A 404 -29.62 -7.85 2.21
CA PHE A 404 -28.65 -7.32 3.16
C PHE A 404 -28.11 -8.49 3.99
N PRO A 405 -26.90 -8.39 4.57
CA PRO A 405 -26.42 -9.40 5.50
C PRO A 405 -27.36 -9.49 6.70
N VAL A 406 -27.57 -10.71 7.21
CA VAL A 406 -28.17 -10.88 8.53
C VAL A 406 -27.19 -10.39 9.59
N GLU A 407 -27.66 -9.57 10.51
CA GLU A 407 -26.91 -9.11 11.68
C GLU A 407 -27.75 -9.24 12.96
N GLN A 408 -27.24 -8.77 14.10
CA GLN A 408 -27.78 -9.09 15.43
C GLN A 408 -27.87 -10.59 15.74
N VAL A 409 -27.00 -11.39 15.12
CA VAL A 409 -26.92 -12.85 15.34
C VAL A 409 -25.73 -13.21 16.21
N SER A 410 -25.98 -14.07 17.20
CA SER A 410 -24.91 -14.61 18.04
C SER A 410 -24.18 -15.74 17.32
N TRP A 411 -23.00 -16.12 17.82
CA TRP A 411 -22.28 -17.28 17.30
C TRP A 411 -23.14 -18.56 17.40
N LEU A 412 -23.95 -18.67 18.45
CA LEU A 412 -24.86 -19.80 18.65
C LEU A 412 -25.97 -19.82 17.59
N ASN A 413 -26.53 -18.67 17.21
CA ASN A 413 -27.52 -18.60 16.14
C ASN A 413 -26.90 -18.96 14.78
N ALA A 414 -25.69 -18.47 14.51
CA ALA A 414 -24.97 -18.78 13.28
C ALA A 414 -24.62 -20.28 13.17
N PHE A 415 -24.24 -20.90 14.29
CA PHE A 415 -24.02 -22.34 14.39
C PHE A 415 -25.32 -23.13 14.16
N GLU A 416 -26.43 -22.72 14.79
CA GLU A 416 -27.73 -23.34 14.61
C GLU A 416 -28.24 -23.23 13.16
N PHE A 417 -28.04 -22.08 12.52
CA PHE A 417 -28.33 -21.90 11.09
C PHE A 417 -27.56 -22.92 10.24
N CYS A 418 -26.25 -23.08 10.46
CA CYS A 418 -25.44 -24.05 9.73
C CYS A 418 -25.95 -25.49 9.92
N LYS A 419 -26.34 -25.83 11.16
CA LYS A 419 -26.92 -27.13 11.49
C LYS A 419 -28.24 -27.37 10.75
N LYS A 420 -29.20 -26.45 10.86
CA LYS A 420 -30.50 -26.56 10.18
C LYS A 420 -30.36 -26.60 8.66
N LEU A 421 -29.46 -25.80 8.09
CA LEU A 421 -29.15 -25.83 6.66
C LEU A 421 -28.61 -27.19 6.23
N THR A 422 -27.71 -27.80 7.02
CA THR A 422 -27.19 -29.16 6.79
C THR A 422 -28.29 -30.22 6.84
N GLU A 423 -29.24 -30.08 7.76
CA GLU A 423 -30.33 -31.06 7.97
C GLU A 423 -31.43 -31.00 6.90
N ARG A 424 -31.40 -30.01 5.99
CA ARG A 424 -32.39 -29.91 4.90
C ARG A 424 -32.29 -31.13 3.97
N PRO A 425 -33.42 -31.75 3.56
CA PRO A 425 -33.41 -32.96 2.74
C PRO A 425 -32.60 -32.83 1.44
N GLU A 426 -32.64 -31.67 0.81
CA GLU A 426 -31.91 -31.40 -0.43
C GLU A 426 -30.39 -31.32 -0.21
N GLU A 427 -29.95 -30.79 0.93
CA GLU A 427 -28.53 -30.70 1.29
C GLU A 427 -27.97 -32.05 1.73
N VAL A 428 -28.75 -32.80 2.53
CA VAL A 428 -28.43 -34.19 2.88
C VAL A 428 -28.28 -35.05 1.62
N SER A 429 -29.22 -34.94 0.67
CA SER A 429 -29.18 -35.68 -0.60
C SER A 429 -27.97 -35.29 -1.47
N ALA A 430 -27.53 -34.03 -1.37
CA ALA A 430 -26.34 -33.54 -2.07
C ALA A 430 -25.01 -33.85 -1.35
N GLY A 431 -25.06 -34.44 -0.15
CA GLY A 431 -23.90 -34.73 0.69
C GLY A 431 -23.20 -33.46 1.21
N ARG A 432 -23.96 -32.38 1.43
CA ARG A 432 -23.44 -31.07 1.82
C ARG A 432 -23.57 -30.85 3.33
N VAL A 433 -22.46 -30.49 3.97
CA VAL A 433 -22.39 -30.16 5.40
C VAL A 433 -21.90 -28.73 5.56
N TYR A 434 -22.67 -27.91 6.26
CA TYR A 434 -22.40 -26.49 6.46
C TYR A 434 -21.87 -26.21 7.85
N ARG A 435 -20.94 -25.26 7.94
CA ARG A 435 -20.36 -24.76 9.19
C ARG A 435 -19.87 -23.32 9.03
N LEU A 436 -19.50 -22.70 10.15
CA LEU A 436 -18.71 -21.47 10.12
C LEU A 436 -17.29 -21.73 9.59
N PRO A 437 -16.68 -20.77 8.87
CA PRO A 437 -15.28 -20.87 8.46
C PRO A 437 -14.38 -20.91 9.69
N THR A 438 -13.25 -21.60 9.60
CA THR A 438 -12.16 -21.33 10.53
C THR A 438 -11.60 -19.94 10.25
N GLU A 439 -10.94 -19.32 11.22
CA GLU A 439 -10.27 -18.03 11.03
C GLU A 439 -9.26 -18.07 9.89
N SER A 440 -8.61 -19.22 9.73
CA SER A 440 -7.59 -19.45 8.72
C SER A 440 -8.21 -19.61 7.33
N GLU A 441 -9.31 -20.36 7.21
CA GLU A 441 -10.10 -20.40 5.97
C GLU A 441 -10.61 -19.02 5.60
N TRP A 442 -11.10 -18.24 6.58
CA TRP A 442 -11.58 -16.88 6.37
C TRP A 442 -10.48 -15.95 5.85
N GLU A 443 -9.30 -15.94 6.48
CA GLU A 443 -8.21 -15.05 6.02
C GLU A 443 -7.63 -15.48 4.67
N PHE A 444 -7.50 -16.79 4.43
CA PHE A 444 -7.13 -17.31 3.12
C PHE A 444 -8.08 -16.81 2.02
N ALA A 445 -9.37 -16.96 2.29
CA ALA A 445 -10.45 -16.54 1.42
C ALA A 445 -10.45 -15.02 1.20
N CYS A 446 -10.27 -14.24 2.27
CA CYS A 446 -10.20 -12.78 2.24
C CYS A 446 -9.04 -12.30 1.37
N ARG A 447 -7.83 -12.84 1.62
CA ARG A 447 -6.60 -12.47 0.90
C ARG A 447 -6.67 -12.80 -0.58
N ALA A 448 -7.25 -13.95 -0.94
CA ALA A 448 -7.31 -14.44 -2.31
C ALA A 448 -5.97 -14.34 -3.05
N GLY A 449 -4.87 -14.63 -2.34
CA GLY A 449 -3.50 -14.55 -2.84
C GLY A 449 -2.79 -13.20 -2.63
N SER A 450 -3.47 -12.16 -2.17
CA SER A 450 -2.88 -10.87 -1.80
C SER A 450 -2.05 -10.97 -0.52
N VAL A 451 -0.86 -10.37 -0.55
CA VAL A 451 -0.01 -10.13 0.62
C VAL A 451 -0.14 -8.71 1.18
N SER A 452 -0.96 -7.86 0.56
CA SER A 452 -1.25 -6.50 1.04
C SER A 452 -2.21 -6.50 2.24
N ALA A 453 -2.41 -5.33 2.85
CA ALA A 453 -3.36 -5.12 3.93
C ALA A 453 -4.80 -5.52 3.52
N PHE A 454 -5.19 -5.21 2.28
CA PHE A 454 -6.48 -5.58 1.69
C PHE A 454 -6.27 -6.43 0.43
N SER A 455 -7.28 -7.21 0.04
CA SER A 455 -7.29 -7.94 -1.22
C SER A 455 -7.30 -7.02 -2.45
N THR A 456 -7.75 -5.77 -2.27
CA THR A 456 -7.79 -4.72 -3.28
C THR A 456 -6.50 -3.89 -3.36
N GLY A 457 -5.60 -3.99 -2.38
CA GLY A 457 -4.38 -3.18 -2.34
C GLY A 457 -3.90 -2.85 -0.92
N GLN A 458 -3.04 -1.84 -0.80
CA GLN A 458 -2.52 -1.37 0.49
C GLN A 458 -3.51 -0.49 1.24
N VAL A 459 -4.45 0.13 0.54
CA VAL A 459 -5.53 0.94 1.10
C VAL A 459 -6.88 0.49 0.54
N ILE A 460 -7.96 0.91 1.19
CA ILE A 460 -9.32 0.68 0.75
C ILE A 460 -10.18 1.92 1.07
N ASP A 461 -11.09 2.28 0.17
CA ASP A 461 -12.02 3.39 0.35
C ASP A 461 -13.50 2.96 0.19
N GLY A 462 -14.41 3.92 0.32
CA GLY A 462 -15.85 3.69 0.25
C GLY A 462 -16.38 3.28 -1.14
N GLU A 463 -15.59 3.42 -2.22
CA GLU A 463 -15.95 2.90 -3.54
C GLU A 463 -15.68 1.39 -3.64
N GLN A 464 -14.74 0.88 -2.82
CA GLN A 464 -14.29 -0.50 -2.84
C GLN A 464 -14.96 -1.37 -1.78
N ALA A 465 -15.45 -0.79 -0.68
CA ALA A 465 -16.19 -1.52 0.34
C ALA A 465 -17.10 -0.63 1.21
N ASN A 466 -18.08 -1.25 1.86
CA ASN A 466 -18.92 -0.58 2.85
C ASN A 466 -18.21 -0.49 4.21
N ILE A 467 -17.44 0.58 4.42
CA ILE A 467 -16.60 0.82 5.60
C ILE A 467 -16.82 2.23 6.17
N ARG A 468 -16.30 2.49 7.36
CA ARG A 468 -16.29 3.83 7.96
C ARG A 468 -15.20 4.71 7.31
N CYS A 469 -15.46 5.18 6.09
CA CYS A 469 -14.51 5.90 5.23
C CYS A 469 -14.40 7.42 5.48
N ASP A 470 -15.08 7.97 6.48
CA ASP A 470 -14.87 9.35 6.94
C ASP A 470 -13.48 9.52 7.61
N GLN A 471 -12.97 8.44 8.20
CA GLN A 471 -11.59 8.29 8.67
C GLN A 471 -10.81 7.42 7.68
N PRO A 472 -10.08 8.01 6.73
CA PRO A 472 -9.38 7.22 5.72
C PRO A 472 -8.35 6.30 6.36
N TYR A 473 -8.22 5.09 5.81
CA TYR A 473 -7.08 4.23 6.13
C TYR A 473 -5.87 4.75 5.37
N TRP A 474 -4.87 5.25 6.10
CA TRP A 474 -3.62 5.69 5.50
C TRP A 474 -3.89 6.81 4.48
N TYR A 475 -3.55 6.66 3.20
CA TYR A 475 -3.83 7.64 2.13
C TYR A 475 -5.13 7.37 1.35
N ALA A 476 -6.01 6.47 1.81
CA ALA A 476 -7.29 6.23 1.15
C ALA A 476 -8.07 7.54 0.94
N ARG A 477 -8.86 7.61 -0.15
CA ARG A 477 -9.76 8.75 -0.35
C ARG A 477 -10.78 8.79 0.77
N ARG A 478 -11.02 9.99 1.32
CA ARG A 478 -12.14 10.20 2.23
C ARG A 478 -13.43 10.05 1.42
N GLY A 479 -14.31 9.16 1.87
CA GLY A 479 -15.60 8.89 1.24
C GLY A 479 -16.77 9.28 2.14
N GLU A 480 -17.96 9.26 1.58
CA GLU A 480 -19.19 9.38 2.35
C GLU A 480 -19.49 8.06 3.07
N TRP A 481 -19.48 8.12 4.40
CA TRP A 481 -19.82 6.97 5.21
C TRP A 481 -21.34 6.73 5.17
N MET A 482 -21.75 5.54 4.69
CA MET A 482 -23.16 5.17 4.49
C MET A 482 -23.96 4.98 5.79
N GLY A 483 -23.30 4.73 6.91
CA GLY A 483 -23.95 4.60 8.22
C GLY A 483 -24.78 3.33 8.47
N ARG A 484 -24.85 2.39 7.52
CA ARG A 484 -25.65 1.15 7.63
C ARG A 484 -25.09 -0.01 6.81
N THR A 485 -25.61 -1.22 7.04
CA THR A 485 -25.36 -2.36 6.15
C THR A 485 -25.92 -2.10 4.75
N GLN A 486 -25.34 -2.75 3.75
CA GLN A 486 -25.72 -2.63 2.35
C GLN A 486 -26.05 -4.01 1.79
N MET A 487 -26.73 -4.01 0.64
CA MET A 487 -26.95 -5.22 -0.14
C MET A 487 -25.61 -5.93 -0.40
N VAL A 488 -25.57 -7.24 -0.14
CA VAL A 488 -24.38 -8.04 -0.38
C VAL A 488 -24.01 -8.04 -1.87
N GLY A 489 -22.72 -8.00 -2.16
CA GLY A 489 -22.17 -8.00 -3.51
C GLY A 489 -22.30 -6.65 -4.23
N ARG A 490 -22.47 -5.55 -3.48
CA ARG A 490 -22.53 -4.20 -4.04
C ARG A 490 -21.19 -3.76 -4.66
N HIS A 491 -20.08 -4.17 -4.06
CA HIS A 491 -18.73 -3.85 -4.53
C HIS A 491 -18.11 -5.03 -5.30
N ALA A 492 -16.97 -4.81 -5.96
CA ALA A 492 -16.30 -5.87 -6.72
C ALA A 492 -15.80 -7.00 -5.80
N PRO A 493 -15.83 -8.27 -6.26
CA PRO A 493 -15.29 -9.38 -5.48
C PRO A 493 -13.75 -9.40 -5.52
N ASN A 494 -13.14 -10.14 -4.59
CA ASN A 494 -11.71 -10.48 -4.67
C ASN A 494 -11.42 -11.55 -5.75
N LEU A 495 -10.14 -11.94 -5.91
CA LEU A 495 -9.73 -12.89 -6.95
C LEU A 495 -10.39 -14.29 -6.85
N PHE A 496 -10.91 -14.68 -5.69
CA PHE A 496 -11.66 -15.92 -5.52
C PHE A 496 -13.15 -15.79 -5.86
N GLY A 497 -13.65 -14.59 -6.15
CA GLY A 497 -15.08 -14.36 -6.37
C GLY A 497 -15.88 -14.16 -5.09
N LEU A 498 -15.22 -13.80 -3.98
CA LEU A 498 -15.85 -13.50 -2.70
C LEU A 498 -16.07 -11.99 -2.54
N TYR A 499 -17.25 -11.63 -2.05
CA TYR A 499 -17.68 -10.27 -1.85
C TYR A 499 -17.65 -9.90 -0.36
N ASP A 500 -17.57 -8.59 -0.11
CA ASP A 500 -17.75 -7.97 1.20
C ASP A 500 -16.75 -8.44 2.27
N MET A 501 -15.61 -9.02 1.87
CA MET A 501 -14.56 -9.51 2.79
C MET A 501 -13.86 -8.39 3.59
N HIS A 502 -14.13 -7.12 3.28
CA HIS A 502 -13.52 -5.93 3.89
C HIS A 502 -14.58 -4.88 4.30
N GLY A 503 -15.53 -5.22 5.16
CA GLY A 503 -16.54 -4.28 5.64
C GLY A 503 -17.92 -4.91 5.65
N ASN A 504 -18.95 -4.10 5.43
CA ASN A 504 -20.36 -4.45 5.56
C ASN A 504 -20.69 -4.99 6.96
N VAL A 505 -20.60 -6.29 7.25
CA VAL A 505 -20.66 -6.80 8.62
C VAL A 505 -19.40 -7.55 9.00
N THR A 506 -19.06 -7.50 10.29
CA THR A 506 -18.04 -8.38 10.83
C THR A 506 -18.59 -9.81 10.86
N GLU A 507 -17.74 -10.80 10.61
CA GLU A 507 -18.18 -12.18 10.43
C GLU A 507 -17.66 -13.11 11.52
N TRP A 508 -18.56 -13.90 12.11
CA TRP A 508 -18.21 -14.99 13.02
C TRP A 508 -17.38 -16.09 12.36
N CYS A 509 -16.31 -16.51 13.05
CA CYS A 509 -15.54 -17.71 12.73
C CYS A 509 -15.78 -18.81 13.78
N TYR A 510 -15.44 -20.05 13.44
CA TYR A 510 -15.60 -21.20 14.33
C TYR A 510 -14.67 -21.16 15.56
N ASP A 511 -13.44 -20.69 15.35
CA ASP A 511 -12.33 -20.71 16.31
C ASP A 511 -12.67 -20.02 17.63
N ASN A 512 -12.23 -20.63 18.74
CA ASN A 512 -12.06 -19.92 19.98
C ASN A 512 -10.91 -18.91 19.85
N TYR A 513 -11.06 -17.72 20.43
CA TYR A 513 -10.01 -16.72 20.39
C TYR A 513 -8.94 -16.99 21.44
N ARG A 514 -7.69 -16.72 21.06
CA ARG A 514 -6.55 -16.54 21.96
C ARG A 514 -5.69 -15.41 21.42
N GLU A 515 -5.01 -14.72 22.33
CA GLU A 515 -4.18 -13.55 22.01
C GLU A 515 -3.01 -13.94 21.09
N GLU A 516 -2.30 -15.01 21.41
CA GLU A 516 -1.23 -15.51 20.55
C GLU A 516 -1.78 -16.30 19.36
N PRO A 517 -1.43 -16.01 18.12
CA PRO A 517 -1.88 -16.82 16.97
C PRO A 517 -1.39 -18.29 17.04
N MET A 518 -2.23 -19.30 16.70
CA MET A 518 -1.77 -20.69 16.46
C MET A 518 -1.15 -20.85 15.08
N GLY A 519 -0.20 -21.78 14.95
CA GLY A 519 0.44 -22.15 13.70
C GLY A 519 1.95 -22.06 13.79
N LEU A 520 2.60 -22.39 12.66
CA LEU A 520 4.04 -22.39 12.55
C LEU A 520 4.57 -20.95 12.45
N ASN A 521 5.05 -20.39 13.56
CA ASN A 521 5.56 -19.02 13.63
C ASN A 521 6.87 -18.89 12.86
N LEU A 522 6.92 -17.96 11.91
CA LEU A 522 8.06 -17.83 11.01
C LEU A 522 9.30 -17.26 11.69
N SER A 523 9.12 -16.43 12.72
CA SER A 523 10.26 -15.89 13.49
C SER A 523 10.97 -16.96 14.32
N SER A 524 10.35 -18.12 14.55
CA SER A 524 10.97 -19.24 15.27
C SER A 524 11.74 -20.22 14.38
N ILE A 525 11.58 -20.13 13.06
CA ILE A 525 12.22 -21.06 12.11
C ILE A 525 13.52 -20.47 11.55
N TYR A 526 13.60 -19.15 11.47
CA TYR A 526 14.74 -18.44 10.91
C TYR A 526 15.22 -17.38 11.89
N ASP A 527 16.49 -17.47 12.28
CA ASP A 527 17.17 -16.48 13.12
C ASP A 527 17.74 -15.34 12.24
N THR A 528 16.85 -14.68 11.49
CA THR A 528 17.25 -13.60 10.59
C THR A 528 16.19 -12.50 10.56
N ASP A 529 16.63 -11.27 10.86
CA ASP A 529 15.93 -9.99 10.62
C ASP A 529 15.70 -9.72 9.10
N ASP A 530 15.36 -10.74 8.32
CA ASP A 530 15.27 -10.68 6.86
C ASP A 530 13.90 -10.16 6.37
N ASP A 531 13.95 -9.51 5.21
CA ASP A 531 12.84 -9.06 4.37
C ASP A 531 11.66 -10.07 4.30
N PRO A 532 10.42 -9.63 4.62
CA PRO A 532 9.21 -10.45 4.50
C PRO A 532 9.03 -11.09 3.11
N GLY A 533 9.51 -10.45 2.04
CA GLY A 533 9.49 -10.98 0.67
C GLY A 533 10.42 -12.19 0.48
N ALA A 534 11.66 -12.09 0.93
CA ALA A 534 12.62 -13.19 0.93
C ALA A 534 12.17 -14.37 1.83
N LEU A 535 11.54 -14.07 2.97
CA LEU A 535 10.93 -15.08 3.85
C LEU A 535 9.79 -15.83 3.12
N LEU A 536 8.93 -15.10 2.41
CA LEU A 536 7.84 -15.65 1.59
C LEU A 536 8.36 -16.58 0.48
N GLU A 537 9.45 -16.23 -0.21
CA GLU A 537 10.07 -17.06 -1.25
C GLU A 537 10.73 -18.32 -0.66
N LYS A 538 11.54 -18.19 0.40
CA LYS A 538 12.17 -19.31 1.11
C LYS A 538 11.12 -20.31 1.59
N MET A 539 9.98 -19.82 2.05
CA MET A 539 8.84 -20.65 2.44
C MET A 539 8.13 -21.31 1.28
N HIS A 540 7.90 -20.59 0.18
CA HIS A 540 7.34 -21.20 -1.03
C HIS A 540 8.22 -22.37 -1.49
N GLN A 541 9.54 -22.20 -1.44
CA GLN A 541 10.50 -23.27 -1.73
C GLN A 541 10.37 -24.43 -0.73
N LEU A 542 10.32 -24.18 0.58
CA LEU A 542 10.15 -25.23 1.59
C LEU A 542 8.85 -26.03 1.42
N LEU A 543 7.74 -25.35 1.10
CA LEU A 543 6.42 -25.95 0.93
C LEU A 543 6.28 -26.72 -0.39
N THR A 544 7.18 -26.49 -1.36
CA THR A 544 7.13 -27.12 -2.69
C THR A 544 8.26 -28.14 -2.94
N THR A 545 9.29 -28.20 -2.09
CA THR A 545 10.45 -29.09 -2.28
C THR A 545 10.15 -30.55 -1.86
N PRO A 546 10.49 -31.56 -2.69
CA PRO A 546 10.35 -32.98 -2.36
C PRO A 546 11.14 -33.38 -1.11
N ILE A 547 10.59 -34.30 -0.30
CA ILE A 547 11.24 -34.79 0.91
C ILE A 547 12.32 -35.82 0.54
N SER A 548 13.57 -35.63 0.98
CA SER A 548 14.71 -36.45 0.53
C SER A 548 15.49 -37.22 1.61
N THR A 549 15.17 -37.12 2.92
CA THR A 549 15.81 -37.96 3.98
C THR A 549 14.87 -38.32 5.15
N SER A 550 15.10 -39.44 5.84
CA SER A 550 14.23 -39.97 6.91
C SER A 550 14.13 -39.05 8.15
N PHE A 551 15.23 -38.42 8.57
CA PHE A 551 15.25 -37.45 9.69
C PHE A 551 14.50 -36.15 9.37
N THR A 552 14.38 -35.77 8.09
CA THR A 552 13.55 -34.62 7.68
C THR A 552 12.07 -34.97 7.56
N VAL A 553 11.68 -36.25 7.46
CA VAL A 553 10.27 -36.67 7.40
C VAL A 553 9.55 -36.40 8.72
N GLU A 554 10.07 -36.89 9.86
CA GLU A 554 9.38 -36.83 11.16
C GLU A 554 9.27 -35.39 11.71
N ASN A 555 10.35 -34.60 11.62
CA ASN A 555 10.33 -33.19 12.03
C ASN A 555 9.40 -32.35 11.14
N LYS A 556 9.40 -32.58 9.82
CA LYS A 556 8.46 -31.89 8.91
C LYS A 556 7.02 -32.35 9.08
N GLN A 557 6.77 -33.61 9.42
CA GLN A 557 5.41 -34.14 9.68
C GLN A 557 4.76 -33.44 10.86
N ARG A 558 5.52 -33.23 11.94
CA ARG A 558 5.05 -32.51 13.13
C ARG A 558 4.94 -31.00 12.89
N MET A 559 5.85 -30.41 12.11
CA MET A 559 5.77 -28.98 11.75
C MET A 559 4.57 -28.65 10.85
N TRP A 560 4.22 -29.55 9.92
CA TRP A 560 3.08 -29.33 9.00
C TRP A 560 1.74 -29.72 9.60
N SER A 561 1.68 -30.57 10.63
CA SER A 561 0.41 -30.87 11.31
C SER A 561 -0.22 -29.61 11.92
N ASP A 562 0.59 -28.77 12.57
CA ASP A 562 0.10 -27.56 13.25
C ASP A 562 -0.24 -26.44 12.26
N ALA A 563 0.31 -26.49 11.04
CA ALA A 563 0.02 -25.56 9.96
C ALA A 563 -1.18 -26.00 9.09
N THR A 564 -1.57 -27.28 9.12
CA THR A 564 -2.60 -27.83 8.24
C THR A 564 -3.99 -27.72 8.87
N ASP A 565 -4.90 -27.03 8.18
CA ASP A 565 -6.30 -26.80 8.55
C ASP A 565 -6.49 -26.42 10.04
N PRO A 566 -5.77 -25.40 10.58
CA PRO A 566 -5.82 -25.07 12.00
C PRO A 566 -7.20 -24.53 12.41
N THR A 567 -7.75 -25.07 13.50
CA THR A 567 -9.13 -24.82 13.99
C THR A 567 -9.22 -23.97 15.27
N GLY A 568 -8.13 -23.34 15.69
CA GLY A 568 -8.08 -22.60 16.95
C GLY A 568 -7.97 -23.52 18.18
N PRO A 569 -7.78 -22.95 19.39
CA PRO A 569 -7.71 -23.70 20.63
C PRO A 569 -9.02 -24.44 20.94
N VAL A 570 -8.91 -25.59 21.60
CA VAL A 570 -10.05 -26.47 21.93
C VAL A 570 -11.08 -25.78 22.84
N SER A 571 -10.63 -24.88 23.72
CA SER A 571 -11.48 -24.13 24.64
C SER A 571 -11.18 -22.62 24.61
N GLY A 572 -12.15 -21.81 25.02
CA GLY A 572 -12.01 -20.37 25.16
C GLY A 572 -13.34 -19.69 25.50
N ASN A 573 -13.27 -18.47 26.05
CA ASN A 573 -14.45 -17.70 26.47
C ASN A 573 -15.00 -16.77 25.38
N SER A 574 -14.35 -16.74 24.22
CA SER A 574 -14.69 -15.84 23.11
C SER A 574 -14.44 -16.53 21.78
N LYS A 575 -15.18 -16.11 20.75
CA LYS A 575 -15.08 -16.59 19.38
C LYS A 575 -14.47 -15.53 18.50
N VAL A 576 -13.71 -15.97 17.51
CA VAL A 576 -13.06 -15.08 16.54
C VAL A 576 -14.10 -14.40 15.66
N ILE A 577 -13.87 -13.12 15.38
CA ILE A 577 -14.61 -12.30 14.41
C ILE A 577 -13.64 -11.60 13.45
N ARG A 578 -14.01 -11.46 12.18
CA ARG A 578 -13.13 -10.99 11.09
C ARG A 578 -13.84 -10.02 10.13
N GLY A 579 -13.09 -9.33 9.27
CA GLY A 579 -13.63 -8.53 8.15
C GLY A 579 -13.89 -7.06 8.43
N GLY A 580 -14.08 -6.69 9.71
CA GLY A 580 -14.54 -5.34 10.05
C GLY A 580 -15.99 -5.14 9.60
N SER A 581 -16.49 -3.91 9.61
CA SER A 581 -17.89 -3.62 9.28
C SER A 581 -18.04 -2.19 8.81
N TYR A 582 -19.26 -1.80 8.42
CA TYR A 582 -19.59 -0.40 8.13
C TYR A 582 -19.34 0.54 9.33
N LEU A 583 -19.26 0.04 10.58
CA LEU A 583 -18.95 0.85 11.78
C LEU A 583 -17.49 0.82 12.20
N SER A 584 -16.72 -0.15 11.69
CA SER A 584 -15.37 -0.40 12.16
C SER A 584 -14.39 0.66 11.65
N ASP A 585 -13.39 1.00 12.47
CA ASP A 585 -12.21 1.67 11.94
C ASP A 585 -11.64 0.84 10.79
N VAL A 586 -11.26 1.48 9.68
CA VAL A 586 -10.85 0.77 8.46
C VAL A 586 -9.63 -0.15 8.70
N GLY A 587 -8.79 0.14 9.70
CA GLY A 587 -7.70 -0.76 10.10
C GLY A 587 -8.17 -2.10 10.64
N GLN A 588 -9.42 -2.20 11.09
CA GLN A 588 -10.07 -3.45 11.51
C GLN A 588 -10.63 -4.25 10.32
N CYS A 589 -10.70 -3.65 9.13
CA CYS A 589 -11.13 -4.31 7.90
C CYS A 589 -9.97 -4.96 7.14
N ARG A 590 -8.71 -4.81 7.61
CA ARG A 590 -7.54 -5.47 7.02
C ARG A 590 -7.69 -6.98 7.07
N SER A 591 -7.15 -7.66 6.06
CA SER A 591 -7.16 -9.12 5.95
C SER A 591 -6.60 -9.79 7.21
N ALA A 592 -5.56 -9.20 7.81
CA ALA A 592 -4.91 -9.71 9.01
C ALA A 592 -5.59 -9.31 10.33
N SER A 593 -6.56 -8.39 10.38
CA SER A 593 -7.04 -7.80 11.66
C SER A 593 -7.99 -8.69 12.46
N ARG A 594 -7.51 -9.26 13.57
CA ARG A 594 -8.22 -10.31 14.34
C ARG A 594 -8.89 -9.71 15.57
N ARG A 595 -10.18 -9.98 15.78
CA ARG A 595 -10.92 -9.59 16.98
C ARG A 595 -11.71 -10.79 17.54
N ALA A 596 -12.34 -10.59 18.69
CA ALA A 596 -13.16 -11.61 19.32
C ALA A 596 -14.31 -11.00 20.13
N GLN A 597 -15.35 -11.80 20.31
CA GLN A 597 -16.50 -11.48 21.16
C GLN A 597 -17.01 -12.74 21.87
N SER A 598 -17.80 -12.57 22.93
CA SER A 598 -18.42 -13.71 23.62
C SER A 598 -19.41 -14.43 22.68
N PRO A 599 -19.59 -15.76 22.79
CA PRO A 599 -20.44 -16.51 21.85
C PRO A 599 -21.91 -16.04 21.81
N GLY A 600 -22.42 -15.46 22.90
CA GLY A 600 -23.78 -14.91 22.99
C GLY A 600 -23.91 -13.43 22.60
N TYR A 601 -22.81 -12.77 22.26
CA TYR A 601 -22.83 -11.37 21.84
C TYR A 601 -23.57 -11.21 20.51
N THR A 602 -24.41 -10.18 20.40
CA THR A 602 -25.07 -9.79 19.16
C THR A 602 -24.82 -8.31 18.90
N HIS A 603 -24.76 -7.89 17.64
CA HIS A 603 -24.56 -6.49 17.30
C HIS A 603 -25.07 -6.18 15.89
N LYS A 604 -25.49 -4.94 15.65
CA LYS A 604 -26.03 -4.47 14.36
C LYS A 604 -25.06 -4.42 13.18
N ALA A 605 -23.84 -4.90 13.39
CA ALA A 605 -22.76 -4.92 12.42
C ALA A 605 -21.96 -6.24 12.50
N LEU A 606 -22.60 -7.28 13.02
CA LEU A 606 -22.02 -8.59 13.24
C LEU A 606 -22.97 -9.66 12.69
N GLY A 607 -22.51 -10.30 11.62
CA GLY A 607 -23.17 -11.40 10.93
C GLY A 607 -22.21 -12.57 10.77
N PHE A 608 -22.35 -13.31 9.68
CA PHE A 608 -21.49 -14.45 9.37
C PHE A 608 -21.62 -14.88 7.90
N ARG A 609 -20.68 -15.71 7.47
CA ARG A 609 -20.79 -16.51 6.25
C ARG A 609 -20.62 -17.98 6.56
N VAL A 610 -20.96 -18.83 5.60
CA VAL A 610 -20.84 -20.28 5.72
C VAL A 610 -19.75 -20.84 4.83
N VAL A 611 -19.17 -21.95 5.26
CA VAL A 611 -18.44 -22.88 4.40
C VAL A 611 -19.17 -24.22 4.35
N CYS A 612 -18.98 -24.94 3.25
CA CYS A 612 -19.60 -26.22 2.99
C CYS A 612 -18.54 -27.25 2.58
N GLU A 613 -18.54 -28.37 3.30
CA GLU A 613 -17.82 -29.59 2.90
C GLU A 613 -18.82 -30.48 2.15
N GLN A 614 -18.47 -30.88 0.93
CA GLN A 614 -19.31 -31.75 0.11
C GLN A 614 -18.55 -33.04 -0.22
N SER A 615 -19.12 -34.18 0.18
CA SER A 615 -18.49 -35.50 0.08
C SER A 615 -18.23 -35.96 -1.37
N ASN A 616 -18.92 -35.38 -2.35
CA ASN A 616 -18.89 -35.77 -3.76
C ASN A 616 -18.15 -34.77 -4.69
N ILE A 617 -17.35 -33.84 -4.16
CA ILE A 617 -16.48 -33.01 -5.02
C ILE A 617 -15.44 -33.94 -5.65
N SER A 618 -15.64 -34.34 -6.91
CA SER A 618 -14.75 -35.24 -7.65
C SER A 618 -13.30 -34.74 -7.56
N ARG A 619 -12.36 -35.69 -7.34
CA ARG A 619 -10.92 -35.48 -7.04
C ARG A 619 -10.26 -34.32 -7.80
#